data_AF-A0A2D7WB60-F1
#
_entry.id   AF-A0A2D7WB60-F1
#
_cell.length_a   1.000
_cell.length_b   1.000
_cell.length_c   1.000
_cell.angle_alpha   90.00
_cell.angle_beta   90.00
_cell.angle_gamma   90.00
#
_symmetry.space_group_name_H-M   'P 1'
#
loop_
_entity.id
_entity.type
_entity.pdbx_description
1 polymer ?
#
loop_
_entity_poly.entity_id
_entity_poly.type
_entity_poly.pdbx_seq_one_letter_code
_entity_poly.pdbx_strand_id
1 'polypeptide(L)'
;MELKKLVVDSKSTWIDFAGLEGFSVEVANLSRKELTGIRKKCTTSKFNRKSRQIEEVLDDEKFVTEFTRKTIKGWKGLTLAHLETLILIDTDGQDMSKEVDYTEENAEVLVSQSAEFDTWLNEVVFDLENFRSEPKRVVPKATGGNVSKS
;
A
#
# COMPACT_ATOMS: atom_id res chain seq x y z
N MET A 1 9.04 -29.40 -8.97
CA MET A 1 8.13 -28.26 -8.74
C MET A 1 8.94 -26.99 -8.99
N GLU A 2 8.48 -26.08 -9.84
CA GLU A 2 9.26 -24.89 -10.25
C GLU A 2 8.78 -23.65 -9.50
N LEU A 3 9.69 -22.96 -8.81
CA LEU A 3 9.39 -21.77 -7.99
C LEU A 3 8.66 -20.67 -8.78
N LYS A 4 8.96 -20.53 -10.08
CA LYS A 4 8.33 -19.54 -10.96
C LYS A 4 6.81 -19.68 -11.07
N LYS A 5 6.26 -20.88 -10.88
CA LYS A 5 4.80 -21.16 -11.01
C LYS A 5 4.01 -20.80 -9.75
N LEU A 6 4.68 -20.43 -8.66
CA LEU A 6 4.06 -20.10 -7.37
C LEU A 6 4.03 -18.59 -7.07
N VAL A 7 4.62 -17.76 -7.95
CA VAL A 7 4.67 -16.31 -7.79
C VAL A 7 3.36 -15.70 -8.29
N VAL A 8 2.69 -14.92 -7.45
CA VAL A 8 1.50 -14.12 -7.80
C VAL A 8 1.90 -12.65 -7.81
N ASP A 9 1.45 -11.90 -8.83
CA ASP A 9 1.88 -10.51 -9.05
C ASP A 9 1.32 -9.52 -8.01
N SER A 10 0.11 -9.77 -7.49
CA SER A 10 -0.47 -9.01 -6.36
C SER A 10 -1.48 -9.82 -5.54
N LYS A 11 -1.65 -9.44 -4.27
CA LYS A 11 -2.77 -9.87 -3.40
C LYS A 11 -3.24 -8.66 -2.62
N SER A 12 -4.55 -8.44 -2.53
CA SER A 12 -5.14 -7.36 -1.74
C SER A 12 -5.64 -7.85 -0.39
N THR A 13 -5.69 -6.93 0.57
CA THR A 13 -6.32 -7.11 1.88
C THR A 13 -6.87 -5.79 2.37
N TRP A 14 -7.94 -5.84 3.16
CA TRP A 14 -8.47 -4.68 3.86
C TRP A 14 -7.62 -4.38 5.09
N ILE A 15 -7.25 -3.12 5.26
CA ILE A 15 -6.43 -2.63 6.37
C ILE A 15 -7.07 -1.35 6.89
N ASP A 16 -7.27 -1.31 8.20
CA ASP A 16 -7.82 -0.13 8.87
C ASP A 16 -6.76 0.95 8.96
N PHE A 17 -7.14 2.18 8.64
CA PHE A 17 -6.26 3.32 8.76
C PHE A 17 -6.05 3.65 10.25
N ALA A 18 -4.79 3.75 10.67
CA ALA A 18 -4.48 4.00 12.07
C ALA A 18 -4.97 5.41 12.46
N GLY A 19 -5.74 5.50 13.55
CA GLY A 19 -6.20 6.79 14.08
C GLY A 19 -7.52 7.31 13.52
N LEU A 20 -8.11 6.68 12.49
CA LEU A 20 -9.41 7.06 11.92
C LEU A 20 -10.38 5.89 11.97
N GLU A 21 -11.25 5.85 12.97
CA GLU A 21 -12.17 4.74 13.21
C GLU A 21 -13.16 4.56 12.06
N GLY A 22 -13.30 3.33 11.57
CA GLY A 22 -14.21 3.00 10.48
C GLY A 22 -13.67 3.27 9.08
N PHE A 23 -12.51 3.91 8.94
CA PHE A 23 -11.82 4.06 7.65
C PHE A 23 -10.93 2.84 7.37
N SER A 24 -11.29 2.07 6.33
CA SER A 24 -10.47 0.95 5.85
C SER A 24 -10.14 1.11 4.38
N VAL A 25 -8.92 0.73 4.00
CA VAL A 25 -8.44 0.75 2.62
C VAL A 25 -8.12 -0.67 2.17
N GLU A 26 -8.52 -1.03 0.96
CA GLU A 26 -8.09 -2.26 0.31
C GLU A 26 -6.73 -2.03 -0.35
N VAL A 27 -5.68 -2.59 0.23
CA VAL A 27 -4.29 -2.42 -0.22
C VAL A 27 -3.79 -3.69 -0.88
N ALA A 28 -3.29 -3.55 -2.10
CA ALA A 28 -2.60 -4.57 -2.87
C ALA A 28 -1.10 -4.59 -2.55
N ASN A 29 -0.63 -5.72 -2.05
CA ASN A 29 0.78 -5.99 -1.90
C ASN A 29 1.41 -6.26 -3.28
N LEU A 30 2.30 -5.36 -3.70
CA LEU A 30 3.03 -5.44 -4.95
C LEU A 30 4.28 -6.31 -4.79
N SER A 31 4.51 -7.20 -5.75
CA SER A 31 5.81 -7.89 -5.81
C SER A 31 6.96 -6.90 -6.04
N ARG A 32 8.18 -7.23 -5.59
CA ARG A 32 9.41 -6.46 -5.89
C ARG A 32 9.56 -6.16 -7.39
N LYS A 33 9.13 -7.08 -8.25
CA LYS A 33 9.16 -6.92 -9.71
C LYS A 33 8.22 -5.81 -10.17
N GLU A 34 6.99 -5.75 -9.66
CA GLU A 34 6.04 -4.70 -9.98
C GLU A 34 6.52 -3.33 -9.47
N LEU A 35 6.99 -3.25 -8.22
CA LEU A 35 7.51 -2.00 -7.65
C LEU A 35 8.72 -1.46 -8.42
N THR A 36 9.67 -2.34 -8.76
CA THR A 36 10.81 -1.97 -9.61
C THR A 36 10.34 -1.55 -11.01
N GLY A 37 9.29 -2.19 -11.54
CA GLY A 37 8.68 -1.85 -12.82
C GLY A 37 8.09 -0.45 -12.83
N ILE A 38 7.35 -0.06 -11.78
CA ILE A 38 6.80 1.28 -11.60
C ILE A 38 7.93 2.31 -11.55
N ARG A 39 8.94 2.08 -10.70
CA ARG A 39 10.09 2.99 -10.58
C ARG A 39 10.80 3.21 -11.92
N LYS A 40 11.04 2.14 -12.69
CA LYS A 40 11.66 2.23 -14.03
C LYS A 40 10.81 3.03 -15.02
N LYS A 41 9.48 2.86 -15.02
CA LYS A 41 8.57 3.61 -15.90
C LYS A 41 8.52 5.11 -15.59
N CYS A 42 8.82 5.47 -14.35
CA CYS A 42 8.82 6.85 -13.87
C CYS A 42 10.23 7.47 -13.90
N THR A 43 11.26 6.68 -14.16
CA THR A 43 12.65 7.19 -14.26
C THR A 43 12.97 7.53 -15.70
N THR A 44 13.43 8.76 -15.94
CA THR A 44 13.89 9.23 -17.25
C THR A 44 15.39 9.47 -17.24
N SER A 45 16.06 9.17 -18.36
CA SER A 45 17.48 9.44 -18.53
C SER A 45 17.68 10.81 -19.17
N LYS A 46 18.34 11.72 -18.45
CA LYS A 46 18.65 13.07 -18.94
C LYS A 46 20.16 13.24 -19.04
N PHE A 47 20.63 13.68 -20.20
CA PHE A 47 22.04 14.00 -20.37
C PHE A 47 22.36 15.33 -19.69
N ASN A 48 23.19 15.30 -18.64
CA ASN A 48 23.64 16.50 -17.97
C ASN A 48 24.85 17.08 -18.72
N ARG A 49 24.65 18.24 -19.34
CA ARG A 49 25.68 18.92 -20.14
C ARG A 49 26.88 19.40 -19.32
N LYS A 50 26.72 19.62 -18.01
CA LYS A 50 27.79 20.08 -17.11
C LYS A 50 28.71 18.93 -16.70
N SER A 51 28.15 17.81 -16.25
CA SER A 51 28.91 16.62 -15.82
C SER A 51 29.30 15.72 -16.99
N ARG A 52 28.67 15.89 -18.16
CA ARG A 52 28.76 14.99 -19.33
C ARG A 52 28.36 13.55 -19.01
N GLN A 53 27.50 13.38 -18.01
CA GLN A 53 26.99 12.08 -17.58
C GLN A 53 25.49 11.96 -17.89
N ILE A 54 25.00 10.72 -17.97
CA ILE A 54 23.58 10.44 -18.00
C ILE A 54 23.12 10.37 -16.55
N GLU A 55 22.16 11.25 -16.20
CA GLU A 55 21.53 11.27 -14.89
C GLU A 55 20.14 10.65 -15.01
N GLU A 56 19.83 9.72 -14.12
CA GLU A 56 18.49 9.17 -13.96
C GLU A 56 17.69 10.08 -13.02
N VAL A 57 16.55 10.57 -13.51
CA VAL A 57 15.65 11.45 -12.76
C VAL A 57 14.32 10.74 -12.63
N LEU A 58 13.89 10.52 -11.38
CA LEU A 58 12.56 10.01 -11.08
C LEU A 58 11.54 11.15 -11.22
N ASP A 59 10.46 10.88 -11.94
CA ASP A 59 9.27 11.71 -11.97
C ASP A 59 8.38 11.31 -10.78
N ASP A 60 8.45 12.10 -9.71
CA ASP A 60 7.78 11.80 -8.44
C ASP A 60 6.26 11.86 -8.58
N GLU A 61 5.71 12.83 -9.33
CA GLU A 61 4.27 12.94 -9.58
C GLU A 61 3.74 11.71 -10.32
N LYS A 62 4.44 11.31 -11.39
CA LYS A 62 4.08 10.11 -12.15
C LYS A 62 4.24 8.84 -11.31
N PHE A 63 5.27 8.79 -10.45
CA PHE A 63 5.46 7.67 -9.54
C PHE A 63 4.30 7.55 -8.56
N VAL A 64 3.85 8.64 -7.95
CA VAL A 64 2.70 8.67 -7.03
C VAL A 64 1.44 8.18 -7.75
N THR A 65 1.14 8.66 -8.95
CA THR A 65 -0.01 8.20 -9.73
C THR A 65 0.05 6.69 -10.03
N GLU A 66 1.17 6.20 -10.57
CA GLU A 66 1.31 4.78 -10.91
C GLU A 66 1.33 3.88 -9.66
N PHE A 67 1.96 4.34 -8.58
CA PHE A 67 2.01 3.64 -7.30
C PHE A 67 0.60 3.52 -6.70
N THR A 68 -0.11 4.64 -6.57
CA THR A 68 -1.46 4.71 -5.99
C THR A 68 -2.43 3.78 -6.72
N ARG A 69 -2.48 3.84 -8.06
CA ARG A 69 -3.33 2.94 -8.87
C ARG A 69 -3.00 1.48 -8.67
N LYS A 70 -1.74 1.15 -8.40
CA LYS A 70 -1.28 -0.22 -8.23
C LYS A 70 -1.52 -0.72 -6.81
N THR A 71 -1.37 0.13 -5.79
CA THR A 71 -1.48 -0.25 -4.37
C THR A 71 -2.89 -0.13 -3.83
N ILE A 72 -3.67 0.88 -4.19
CA ILE A 72 -5.04 1.04 -3.68
C ILE A 72 -6.03 0.38 -4.63
N LYS A 73 -6.99 -0.38 -4.08
CA LYS A 73 -8.06 -1.06 -4.85
C LYS A 73 -9.44 -0.51 -4.52
N GLY A 74 -9.58 0.08 -3.34
CA GLY A 74 -10.82 0.67 -2.85
C GLY A 74 -10.65 1.17 -1.43
N TRP A 75 -11.65 1.88 -0.92
CA TRP A 75 -11.77 2.19 0.50
C TRP A 75 -13.25 2.21 0.92
N LYS A 76 -13.49 2.29 2.22
CA LYS A 76 -14.82 2.47 2.82
C LYS A 76 -14.70 3.26 4.12
N GLY A 77 -15.76 3.99 4.49
CA GLY A 77 -15.83 4.74 5.74
C GLY A 77 -14.90 5.97 5.82
N LEU A 78 -14.39 6.46 4.68
CA LEU A 78 -13.73 7.76 4.62
C LEU A 78 -14.81 8.84 4.68
N THR A 79 -14.90 9.59 5.78
CA THR A 79 -15.86 10.70 5.93
C THR A 79 -15.18 12.04 5.66
N LEU A 80 -15.94 13.11 5.47
CA LEU A 80 -15.36 14.46 5.41
C LEU A 80 -14.68 14.85 6.73
N ALA A 81 -15.17 14.37 7.88
CA ALA A 81 -14.50 14.53 9.18
C ALA A 81 -13.14 13.80 9.26
N HIS A 82 -13.01 12.65 8.59
CA HIS A 82 -11.70 11.99 8.43
C HIS A 82 -10.81 12.77 7.45
N LEU A 83 -11.40 13.30 6.37
CA LEU A 83 -10.63 13.96 5.32
C LEU A 83 -10.01 15.29 5.79
N GLU A 84 -10.71 16.07 6.61
CA GLU A 84 -10.19 17.34 7.16
C GLU A 84 -8.97 17.14 8.07
N THR A 85 -8.79 15.96 8.68
CA THR A 85 -7.60 15.66 9.48
C THR A 85 -6.41 15.27 8.62
N LEU A 86 -6.66 14.72 7.42
CA LEU A 86 -5.63 14.21 6.51
C LEU A 86 -5.12 15.27 5.54
N ILE A 87 -6.00 16.15 5.06
CA ILE A 87 -5.71 17.19 4.07
C ILE A 87 -6.52 18.47 4.35
N LEU A 88 -6.05 19.61 3.85
CA LEU A 88 -6.78 20.86 3.97
C LEU A 88 -7.96 20.90 2.99
N ILE A 89 -9.18 20.87 3.51
CA ILE A 89 -10.43 20.99 2.74
C ILE A 89 -11.27 22.18 3.21
N ASP A 90 -12.14 22.66 2.32
CA ASP A 90 -13.20 23.59 2.69
C ASP A 90 -14.41 22.81 3.23
N THR A 91 -14.80 23.11 4.47
CA THR A 91 -15.88 22.44 5.19
C THR A 91 -17.16 23.27 5.26
N ASP A 92 -17.17 24.50 4.74
CA ASP A 92 -18.29 25.43 4.92
C ASP A 92 -19.59 24.88 4.31
N GLY A 93 -20.60 24.68 5.17
CA GLY A 93 -21.91 24.17 4.77
C GLY A 93 -21.95 22.70 4.34
N GLN A 94 -20.87 21.94 4.58
CA GLN A 94 -20.82 20.51 4.26
C GLN A 94 -21.28 19.64 5.43
N ASP A 95 -21.82 18.46 5.11
CA ASP A 95 -22.13 17.44 6.11
C ASP A 95 -20.88 16.59 6.39
N MET A 96 -20.26 16.80 7.55
CA MET A 96 -19.02 16.14 7.95
C MET A 96 -19.15 14.61 8.09
N SER A 97 -20.37 14.09 8.22
CA SER A 97 -20.64 12.65 8.28
C SER A 97 -20.69 11.98 6.90
N LYS A 98 -20.72 12.77 5.82
CA LYS A 98 -20.80 12.26 4.46
C LYS A 98 -19.54 11.48 4.10
N GLU A 99 -19.74 10.30 3.51
CA GLU A 99 -18.65 9.49 2.98
C GLU A 99 -18.15 10.01 1.63
N VAL A 100 -16.84 9.87 1.43
CA VAL A 100 -16.13 10.15 0.19
C VAL A 100 -15.94 8.83 -0.53
N ASP A 101 -16.59 8.70 -1.69
CA ASP A 101 -16.48 7.50 -2.52
C ASP A 101 -15.06 7.31 -3.05
N TYR A 102 -14.68 6.05 -3.17
CA TYR A 102 -13.41 5.70 -3.81
C TYR A 102 -13.49 5.98 -5.31
N THR A 103 -12.51 6.73 -5.80
CA THR A 103 -12.14 6.81 -7.22
C THR A 103 -10.61 6.83 -7.30
N GLU A 104 -10.05 6.43 -8.45
CA GLU A 104 -8.59 6.51 -8.65
C GLU A 104 -8.09 7.95 -8.46
N GLU A 105 -8.85 8.94 -8.95
CA GLU A 105 -8.53 10.36 -8.80
C GLU A 105 -8.54 10.81 -7.34
N ASN A 106 -9.56 10.43 -6.56
CA ASN A 106 -9.63 10.76 -5.13
C ASN A 106 -8.48 10.12 -4.36
N ALA A 107 -8.11 8.88 -4.71
CA ALA A 107 -6.98 8.19 -4.11
C ALA A 107 -5.66 8.89 -4.42
N GLU A 108 -5.45 9.32 -5.67
CA GLU A 108 -4.26 10.08 -6.08
C GLU A 108 -4.17 11.43 -5.34
N VAL A 109 -5.29 12.14 -5.18
CA VAL A 109 -5.34 13.37 -4.38
C VAL A 109 -4.98 13.07 -2.92
N LEU A 110 -5.55 12.04 -2.33
CA LEU A 110 -5.30 11.71 -0.93
C LEU A 110 -3.83 11.36 -0.68
N VAL A 111 -3.22 10.51 -1.52
CA VAL A 111 -1.80 10.14 -1.39
C VAL A 111 -0.89 11.35 -1.67
N SER A 112 -1.21 12.19 -2.65
CA SER A 112 -0.35 13.32 -3.01
C SER A 112 -0.43 14.49 -2.02
N GLN A 113 -1.58 14.69 -1.36
CA GLN A 113 -1.80 15.84 -0.47
C GLN A 113 -1.64 15.48 1.02
N SER A 114 -1.81 14.21 1.40
CA SER A 114 -1.66 13.77 2.80
C SER A 114 -0.35 13.02 3.00
N ALA A 115 0.63 13.70 3.61
CA ALA A 115 1.90 13.08 3.99
C ALA A 115 1.73 11.91 4.97
N GLU A 116 0.73 11.99 5.86
CA GLU A 116 0.41 10.93 6.81
C GLU A 116 -0.14 9.70 6.08
N PHE A 117 -1.09 9.88 5.16
CA PHE A 117 -1.65 8.79 4.39
C PHE A 117 -0.62 8.12 3.48
N ASP A 118 0.24 8.89 2.80
CA ASP A 118 1.34 8.35 1.99
C ASP A 118 2.34 7.55 2.83
N THR A 119 2.74 8.07 3.99
CA THR A 119 3.66 7.36 4.90
C THR A 119 3.06 6.04 5.35
N TRP A 120 1.80 6.05 5.81
CA TRP A 120 1.09 4.84 6.22
C TRP A 120 0.96 3.83 5.08
N LEU A 121 0.62 4.28 3.87
CA LEU A 121 0.48 3.40 2.71
C LEU A 121 1.80 2.71 2.35
N ASN A 122 2.91 3.45 2.41
CA ASN A 122 4.24 2.90 2.20
C ASN A 122 4.55 1.83 3.27
N GLU A 123 4.39 2.15 4.55
CA GLU A 123 4.61 1.21 5.66
C GLU A 123 3.80 -0.08 5.48
N VAL A 124 2.50 0.04 5.19
CA VAL A 124 1.61 -1.09 4.98
C VAL A 124 2.06 -1.96 3.80
N VAL A 125 2.43 -1.35 2.67
CA VAL A 125 2.88 -2.10 1.49
C VAL A 125 4.19 -2.85 1.79
N PHE A 126 5.11 -2.25 2.55
CA PHE A 126 6.36 -2.90 2.98
C PHE A 126 6.12 -3.99 4.03
N ASP A 127 5.26 -3.76 5.02
CA ASP A 127 4.96 -4.72 6.07
C ASP A 127 4.21 -5.94 5.53
N LEU A 128 3.32 -5.75 4.55
CA LEU A 128 2.69 -6.86 3.83
C LEU A 128 3.74 -7.74 3.11
N GLU A 129 4.87 -7.19 2.67
CA GLU A 129 6.01 -7.98 2.16
C GLU A 129 6.63 -8.82 3.29
N ASN A 130 6.81 -8.24 4.48
CA ASN A 130 7.36 -8.91 5.66
C ASN A 130 6.45 -10.02 6.22
N PHE A 131 5.12 -9.84 6.23
CA PHE A 131 4.15 -10.86 6.66
C PHE A 131 4.22 -12.16 5.85
N ARG A 132 4.74 -12.12 4.62
CA ARG A 132 4.97 -13.34 3.82
C ARG A 132 6.16 -14.17 4.33
N SER A 133 6.98 -13.62 5.21
CA SER A 133 8.25 -14.21 5.67
C SER A 133 8.11 -15.06 6.92
N GLU A 134 6.98 -14.99 7.64
CA GLU A 134 6.76 -15.84 8.81
C GLU A 134 6.13 -17.18 8.41
N PRO A 135 6.89 -18.29 8.38
CA PRO A 135 6.28 -19.60 8.30
C PRO A 135 5.43 -19.80 9.56
N LYS A 136 4.16 -20.18 9.39
CA LYS A 136 3.34 -20.70 10.49
C LYS A 136 4.13 -21.80 11.19
N ARG A 137 4.59 -21.54 12.41
CA ARG A 137 5.22 -22.56 13.27
C ARG A 137 4.19 -23.66 13.44
N VAL A 138 4.41 -24.80 12.78
CA VAL A 138 3.66 -26.01 13.05
C VAL A 138 4.05 -26.42 14.46
N VAL A 139 3.21 -26.10 15.44
CA VAL A 139 3.34 -26.64 16.79
C VAL A 139 3.32 -28.17 16.67
N PRO A 140 4.39 -28.88 17.09
CA PRO A 140 4.37 -30.33 17.08
C PRO A 140 3.23 -30.78 17.98
N LYS A 141 2.27 -31.51 17.41
CA LYS A 141 1.19 -32.15 18.16
C LYS A 141 1.85 -33.10 19.16
N ALA A 142 1.71 -32.81 20.46
CA ALA A 142 2.19 -33.68 21.51
C ALA A 142 1.61 -35.09 21.30
N THR A 143 2.48 -36.05 20.97
CA THR A 143 2.15 -37.46 20.96
C THR A 143 1.92 -37.90 22.41
N GLY A 144 0.66 -37.89 22.83
CA GLY A 144 0.23 -38.51 24.08
C GLY A 144 0.52 -40.01 24.00
N GLY A 145 1.60 -40.43 24.65
CA GLY A 145 1.92 -41.83 24.89
C GLY A 145 0.91 -42.40 25.89
N ASN A 146 0.07 -43.29 25.40
CA ASN A 146 -0.72 -44.20 26.22
C ASN A 146 0.14 -45.42 26.59
N VAL A 147 -0.24 -46.15 27.66
CA VAL A 147 0.25 -47.49 28.09
C VAL A 147 1.46 -47.46 29.07
N SER A 148 1.50 -48.14 30.22
CA SER A 148 0.64 -49.12 30.90
C SER A 148 0.80 -49.01 32.43
N LYS A 149 -0.25 -49.29 33.20
CA LYS A 149 -0.11 -49.70 34.61
C LYS A 149 0.18 -51.19 34.65
N SER A 150 1.18 -51.60 35.42
CA SER A 150 1.33 -52.95 35.98
C SER A 150 1.96 -52.81 37.35
#